data_AF-A0A6J4X0K8-F1
#
_entry.id   AF-A0A6J4X0K8-F1
#
_cell.length_a   1.000
_cell.length_b   1.000
_cell.length_c   1.000
_cell.angle_alpha   90.00
_cell.angle_beta   90.00
_cell.angle_gamma   90.00
#
_symmetry.space_group_name_H-M   'P 1'
#
loop_
_entity.id
_entity.type
_entity.pdbx_description
1 polymer ?
#
loop_
_entity_poly.entity_id
_entity_poly.type
_entity_poly.pdbx_seq_one_letter_code
_entity_poly.pdbx_strand_id
1 'polypeptide(L)'
;MKKMRWAALILMGTFVLCILAAPASGEIFWPEKWWPSKWGADDEKGSFNTITPQKITASLKIVKTGKIYRLGRPYEMTMPKFGNRTYSLHIPGLPVGGPVGNNNIVWNDEFIVGELGQVGTQFDGPGHVGIRGKDGVDRWYNGRALATAENTYGLKKNGVEKLGPCITRGVLIDVAGLKGVESMKKGEVITVADIEACIKKAGIAPIGEGDAVVFHTGWGKYYNEPATYNAGCPGIGIEAARYLVEKNVSMLAADTWPVDAIPGEDPKGAFDIHNFMETVNGIWYLENLDDAPMKKMAADGVYEFLWIFVPVPFAGATGSPGDAIAIQ
;
A
#
# COMPACT_ATOMS: atom_id res chain seq x y z
N MET A 1 11.07 2.57 -67.84
CA MET A 1 12.24 2.87 -66.97
C MET A 1 11.79 3.03 -65.53
N LYS A 2 12.51 2.40 -64.60
CA LYS A 2 12.40 2.39 -63.12
C LYS A 2 11.21 1.62 -62.50
N LYS A 3 11.47 0.34 -62.18
CA LYS A 3 10.74 -0.47 -61.19
C LYS A 3 11.13 0.02 -59.78
N MET A 4 10.15 0.39 -58.95
CA MET A 4 10.35 0.79 -57.55
C MET A 4 10.10 -0.43 -56.66
N ARG A 5 11.14 -0.94 -55.99
CA ARG A 5 11.06 -2.06 -55.04
C ARG A 5 10.75 -1.48 -53.67
N TRP A 6 9.66 -1.89 -53.05
CA TRP A 6 9.39 -1.65 -51.64
C TRP A 6 10.19 -2.67 -50.82
N ALA A 7 11.17 -2.19 -50.05
CA ALA A 7 11.86 -2.97 -49.04
C ALA A 7 11.13 -2.76 -47.70
N ALA A 8 10.54 -3.82 -47.15
CA ALA A 8 10.03 -3.83 -45.79
C ALA A 8 11.23 -3.93 -44.83
N LEU A 9 11.52 -2.86 -44.10
CA LEU A 9 12.42 -2.90 -42.95
C LEU A 9 11.66 -3.50 -41.77
N ILE A 10 11.93 -4.75 -41.43
CA ILE A 10 11.56 -5.33 -40.14
C ILE A 10 12.65 -4.90 -39.15
N LEU A 11 12.35 -3.88 -38.36
CA LEU A 11 13.16 -3.50 -37.19
C LEU A 11 12.88 -4.53 -36.08
N MET A 12 13.69 -5.58 -36.03
CA MET A 12 13.82 -6.41 -34.82
C MET A 12 14.53 -5.56 -33.76
N GLY A 13 13.75 -4.91 -32.89
CA GLY A 13 14.26 -4.31 -31.67
C GLY A 13 14.68 -5.41 -30.70
N THR A 14 15.98 -5.59 -30.51
CA THR A 14 16.56 -6.41 -29.46
C THR A 14 16.25 -5.75 -28.11
N PHE A 15 15.23 -6.23 -27.42
CA PHE A 15 15.05 -5.98 -25.99
C PHE A 15 16.19 -6.71 -25.26
N VAL A 16 17.21 -5.95 -24.87
CA VAL A 16 18.22 -6.44 -23.92
C VAL A 16 17.52 -6.51 -22.56
N LEU A 17 17.12 -7.72 -22.18
CA LEU A 17 16.78 -8.05 -20.80
C LEU A 17 18.08 -7.85 -19.99
N CYS A 18 18.21 -6.75 -19.26
CA CYS A 18 19.26 -6.62 -18.27
C CYS A 18 18.96 -7.62 -17.15
N ILE A 19 19.52 -8.82 -17.25
CA ILE A 19 19.65 -9.75 -16.14
C ILE A 19 20.66 -9.11 -15.18
N LEU A 20 20.17 -8.32 -14.23
CA LEU A 20 20.96 -7.90 -13.09
C LEU A 20 21.28 -9.17 -12.30
N ALA A 21 22.57 -9.42 -12.06
CA ALA A 21 23.01 -10.47 -11.15
C ALA A 21 22.31 -10.26 -9.80
N ALA A 22 21.73 -11.34 -9.25
CA ALA A 22 21.13 -11.29 -7.93
C ALA A 22 22.19 -10.81 -6.92
N PRO A 23 21.92 -9.75 -6.14
CA PRO A 23 22.83 -9.35 -5.08
C PRO A 23 23.02 -10.49 -4.08
N ALA A 24 24.16 -10.52 -3.40
CA ALA A 24 24.34 -11.42 -2.27
C ALA A 24 23.22 -11.18 -1.25
N SER A 25 22.70 -12.26 -0.66
CA SER A 25 21.57 -12.23 0.28
C SER A 25 21.77 -11.16 1.36
N GLY A 26 20.83 -10.22 1.48
CA GLY A 26 20.82 -9.20 2.54
C GLY A 26 21.39 -7.83 2.19
N GLU A 27 22.00 -7.60 1.01
CA GLU A 27 22.38 -6.24 0.60
C GLU A 27 21.21 -5.50 -0.06
N ILE A 28 20.89 -4.33 0.48
CA ILE A 28 19.93 -3.39 -0.09
C ILE A 28 20.67 -2.52 -1.11
N PHE A 29 20.54 -2.89 -2.40
CA PHE A 29 21.04 -2.10 -3.51
C PHE A 29 19.88 -1.47 -4.27
N TRP A 30 19.85 -0.14 -4.30
CA TRP A 30 18.96 0.59 -5.20
C TRP A 30 19.57 0.60 -6.61
N PRO A 31 18.84 0.18 -7.65
CA PRO A 31 19.35 0.31 -9.00
C PRO A 31 19.66 1.79 -9.28
N GLU A 32 20.79 2.08 -9.93
CA GLU A 32 21.15 3.47 -10.30
C GLU A 32 20.07 4.13 -11.17
N LYS A 33 19.23 3.31 -11.80
CA LYS A 33 18.05 3.72 -12.55
C LYS A 33 16.98 2.61 -12.50
N TRP A 34 15.78 2.92 -11.97
CA TRP A 34 14.63 2.01 -11.93
C TRP A 34 13.51 2.35 -12.93
N TRP A 35 13.68 3.40 -13.73
CA TRP A 35 12.67 3.89 -14.67
C TRP A 35 13.14 3.77 -16.13
N PRO A 36 12.21 3.72 -17.12
CA PRO A 36 10.76 3.66 -16.94
C PRO A 36 10.32 2.33 -16.30
N SER A 37 9.18 2.33 -15.62
CA SER A 37 8.61 1.13 -15.04
C SER A 37 8.24 0.12 -16.13
N LYS A 38 8.01 -1.14 -15.74
CA LYS A 38 7.52 -2.20 -16.66
C LYS A 38 6.18 -1.87 -17.33
N TRP A 39 5.44 -0.88 -16.81
CA TRP A 39 4.15 -0.42 -17.33
C TRP A 39 4.28 0.73 -18.34
N GLY A 40 5.49 1.25 -18.54
CA GLY A 40 5.79 2.29 -19.53
C GLY A 40 6.14 3.64 -18.90
N ALA A 41 6.71 4.51 -19.74
CA ALA A 41 7.27 5.80 -19.31
C ALA A 41 6.23 6.83 -18.86
N ASP A 42 4.95 6.63 -19.20
CA ASP A 42 3.83 7.50 -18.83
C ASP A 42 2.97 6.93 -17.71
N ASP A 43 3.29 5.73 -17.20
CA ASP A 43 2.52 5.10 -16.13
C ASP A 43 2.59 5.89 -14.83
N GLU A 44 1.44 5.92 -14.14
CA GLU A 44 1.22 6.57 -12.85
C GLU A 44 0.50 5.62 -11.87
N LYS A 45 0.19 4.38 -12.28
CA LYS A 45 -0.62 3.44 -11.50
C LYS A 45 0.20 2.35 -10.82
N GLY A 46 1.38 2.03 -11.33
CA GLY A 46 2.21 0.95 -10.80
C GLY A 46 1.47 -0.38 -10.73
N SER A 47 1.53 -1.00 -9.57
CA SER A 47 0.96 -2.31 -9.28
C SER A 47 -0.55 -2.37 -9.50
N PHE A 48 -1.27 -1.25 -9.47
CA PHE A 48 -2.71 -1.23 -9.77
C PHE A 48 -3.02 -1.63 -11.22
N ASN A 49 -2.03 -1.60 -12.13
CA ASN A 49 -2.18 -2.15 -13.48
C ASN A 49 -2.42 -3.67 -13.51
N THR A 50 -2.10 -4.40 -12.43
CA THR A 50 -2.40 -5.84 -12.27
C THR A 50 -3.87 -6.12 -11.95
N ILE A 51 -4.63 -5.09 -11.53
CA ILE A 51 -6.05 -5.19 -11.17
C ILE A 51 -6.89 -5.07 -12.45
N THR A 52 -6.86 -6.13 -13.26
CA THR A 52 -7.60 -6.20 -14.53
C THR A 52 -9.10 -6.49 -14.31
N PRO A 53 -9.98 -6.21 -15.29
CA PRO A 53 -11.38 -6.63 -15.23
C PRO A 53 -11.56 -8.14 -14.99
N GLN A 54 -10.66 -8.95 -15.53
CA GLN A 54 -10.65 -10.40 -15.33
C GLN A 54 -10.28 -10.75 -13.89
N LYS A 55 -9.28 -10.08 -13.30
CA LYS A 55 -8.91 -10.23 -11.89
C LYS A 55 -10.08 -9.88 -10.98
N ILE A 56 -10.72 -8.72 -11.19
CA ILE A 56 -11.90 -8.29 -10.43
C ILE A 56 -13.00 -9.35 -10.50
N THR A 57 -13.36 -9.79 -11.71
CA THR A 57 -14.42 -10.79 -11.92
C THR A 57 -14.09 -12.14 -11.27
N ALA A 58 -12.81 -12.54 -11.28
CA ALA A 58 -12.37 -13.74 -10.59
C ALA A 58 -12.49 -13.59 -9.06
N SER A 59 -12.08 -12.44 -8.52
CA SER A 59 -12.14 -12.15 -7.07
C SER A 59 -13.57 -12.05 -6.54
N LEU A 60 -14.53 -11.56 -7.34
CA LEU A 60 -15.94 -11.55 -6.96
C LEU A 60 -16.49 -12.96 -6.66
N LYS A 61 -15.92 -14.00 -7.27
CA LYS A 61 -16.34 -15.41 -7.05
C LYS A 61 -15.89 -15.95 -5.69
N ILE A 62 -15.02 -15.25 -4.97
CA ILE A 62 -14.56 -15.64 -3.62
C ILE A 62 -15.72 -15.50 -2.64
N VAL A 63 -16.57 -14.49 -2.79
CA VAL A 63 -17.69 -14.21 -1.88
C VAL A 63 -18.70 -15.37 -1.90
N LYS A 64 -18.88 -16.00 -0.73
CA LYS A 64 -19.79 -17.10 -0.41
C LYS A 64 -20.86 -16.70 0.60
N THR A 65 -20.52 -15.96 1.65
CA THR A 65 -21.48 -15.66 2.74
C THR A 65 -21.97 -14.22 2.77
N GLY A 66 -21.25 -13.30 2.12
CA GLY A 66 -21.49 -11.86 2.19
C GLY A 66 -21.05 -11.25 3.54
N LYS A 67 -20.25 -11.97 4.34
CA LYS A 67 -19.78 -11.47 5.62
C LYS A 67 -18.70 -10.43 5.42
N ILE A 68 -18.90 -9.28 6.04
CA ILE A 68 -18.04 -8.10 5.89
C ILE A 68 -17.17 -7.93 7.14
N TYR A 69 -15.88 -7.70 6.92
CA TYR A 69 -14.92 -7.29 7.92
C TYR A 69 -14.34 -5.94 7.50
N ARG A 70 -14.60 -4.90 8.31
CA ARG A 70 -14.03 -3.57 8.14
C ARG A 70 -12.65 -3.56 8.77
N LEU A 71 -11.61 -3.29 7.98
CA LEU A 71 -10.21 -3.32 8.42
C LEU A 71 -9.66 -1.91 8.72
N GLY A 72 -10.33 -0.85 8.27
CA GLY A 72 -9.93 0.52 8.61
C GLY A 72 -10.32 0.91 10.03
N ARG A 73 -9.45 1.72 10.66
CA ARG A 73 -9.68 2.27 11.99
C ARG A 73 -10.46 3.59 11.92
N PRO A 74 -11.28 3.91 12.94
CA PRO A 74 -11.80 5.26 13.12
C PRO A 74 -10.65 6.27 13.24
N TYR A 75 -10.84 7.45 12.63
CA TYR A 75 -9.88 8.54 12.73
C TYR A 75 -10.17 9.35 13.99
N GLU A 76 -9.20 9.36 14.91
CA GLU A 76 -9.33 10.00 16.22
C GLU A 76 -8.15 10.93 16.47
N MET A 77 -8.35 12.01 17.23
CA MET A 77 -7.26 12.94 17.57
C MET A 77 -6.11 12.24 18.30
N THR A 78 -6.42 11.22 19.09
CA THR A 78 -5.50 10.43 19.91
C THR A 78 -4.78 9.30 19.16
N MET A 79 -5.15 9.04 17.89
CA MET A 79 -4.53 7.98 17.11
C MET A 79 -3.01 8.19 17.00
N PRO A 80 -2.22 7.11 16.88
CA PRO A 80 -0.79 7.21 16.68
C PRO A 80 -0.51 7.94 15.37
N LYS A 81 0.51 8.80 15.42
CA LYS A 81 0.94 9.63 14.29
C LYS A 81 2.45 9.58 14.21
N PHE A 82 2.98 9.47 13.00
CA PHE A 82 4.42 9.53 12.79
C PHE A 82 4.92 10.97 12.98
N GLY A 83 5.95 11.15 13.80
CA GLY A 83 6.50 12.47 14.12
C GLY A 83 5.45 13.42 14.70
N ASN A 84 5.40 14.64 14.16
CA ASN A 84 4.51 15.71 14.62
C ASN A 84 3.29 15.92 13.70
N ARG A 85 2.90 14.90 12.91
CA ARG A 85 1.67 14.97 12.10
C ARG A 85 0.46 15.28 13.00
N THR A 86 -0.52 15.96 12.42
CA THR A 86 -1.73 16.48 13.05
C THR A 86 -2.97 15.82 12.46
N TYR A 87 -3.95 15.58 13.32
CA TYR A 87 -5.33 15.34 12.89
C TYR A 87 -6.25 15.95 13.93
N SER A 88 -7.14 16.82 13.48
CA SER A 88 -8.20 17.37 14.30
C SER A 88 -9.48 17.50 13.50
N LEU A 89 -10.58 17.12 14.14
CA LEU A 89 -11.94 17.30 13.63
C LEU A 89 -12.68 18.20 14.61
N HIS A 90 -13.26 19.27 14.08
CA HIS A 90 -14.07 20.20 14.85
C HIS A 90 -15.39 20.45 14.15
N ILE A 91 -16.49 20.45 14.90
CA ILE A 91 -17.76 20.98 14.42
C ILE A 91 -17.84 22.42 14.94
N PRO A 92 -17.91 23.45 14.07
CA PRO A 92 -17.81 24.84 14.49
C PRO A 92 -19.03 25.34 15.29
N GLY A 93 -20.15 24.62 15.27
CA GLY A 93 -21.36 24.90 16.05
C GLY A 93 -22.29 23.68 16.10
N LEU A 94 -23.15 23.58 17.11
CA LEU A 94 -24.11 22.47 17.25
C LEU A 94 -25.54 23.04 17.49
N PRO A 95 -26.39 23.18 16.45
CA PRO A 95 -26.11 22.91 15.03
C PRO A 95 -25.16 23.94 14.40
N VAL A 96 -24.53 23.61 13.27
CA VAL A 96 -23.73 24.58 12.49
C VAL A 96 -24.64 25.62 11.85
N GLY A 97 -25.83 25.20 11.38
CA GLY A 97 -26.77 26.10 10.73
C GLY A 97 -28.24 25.72 10.94
N GLY A 98 -29.09 26.66 10.55
CA GLY A 98 -30.54 26.59 10.70
C GLY A 98 -31.08 27.22 12.00
N PRO A 99 -32.40 27.14 12.23
CA PRO A 99 -33.41 26.58 11.32
C PRO A 99 -33.65 27.47 10.07
N VAL A 100 -33.91 26.85 8.91
CA VAL A 100 -34.34 27.52 7.67
C VAL A 100 -35.59 26.86 7.08
N GLY A 101 -36.44 27.65 6.40
CA GLY A 101 -37.61 27.16 5.67
C GLY A 101 -38.79 26.74 6.58
N ASN A 102 -39.96 26.51 5.98
CA ASN A 102 -41.17 26.11 6.71
C ASN A 102 -41.05 24.71 7.37
N ASN A 103 -40.05 23.92 6.95
CA ASN A 103 -39.71 22.62 7.53
C ASN A 103 -38.68 22.71 8.67
N ASN A 104 -38.21 23.92 9.03
CA ASN A 104 -37.25 24.17 10.11
C ASN A 104 -35.96 23.32 10.04
N ILE A 105 -35.34 23.19 8.86
CA ILE A 105 -34.13 22.36 8.70
C ILE A 105 -32.93 22.95 9.45
N VAL A 106 -32.21 22.10 10.17
CA VAL A 106 -30.92 22.37 10.83
C VAL A 106 -29.88 21.34 10.36
N TRP A 107 -28.59 21.66 10.42
CA TRP A 107 -27.51 20.79 9.96
C TRP A 107 -26.20 20.99 10.72
N ASN A 108 -25.27 20.05 10.58
CA ASN A 108 -23.90 20.09 11.09
C ASN A 108 -22.92 19.90 9.93
N ASP A 109 -21.75 20.51 10.05
CA ASP A 109 -20.61 20.38 9.14
C ASP A 109 -19.35 20.12 9.97
N GLU A 110 -18.46 19.26 9.50
CA GLU A 110 -17.14 19.06 10.09
C GLU A 110 -16.08 19.94 9.40
N PHE A 111 -15.18 20.50 10.20
CA PHE A 111 -13.93 21.10 9.77
C PHE A 111 -12.77 20.21 10.20
N ILE A 112 -11.95 19.78 9.23
CA ILE A 112 -10.84 18.87 9.47
C ILE A 112 -9.52 19.54 9.09
N VAL A 113 -8.52 19.44 9.97
CA VAL A 113 -7.13 19.82 9.70
C VAL A 113 -6.24 18.62 9.99
N GLY A 114 -5.44 18.22 9.00
CA GLY A 114 -4.43 17.18 9.19
C GLY A 114 -3.78 16.72 7.89
N GLU A 115 -2.68 16.00 8.02
CA GLU A 115 -2.01 15.32 6.90
C GLU A 115 -2.78 14.04 6.53
N LEU A 116 -4.00 14.20 6.00
CA LEU A 116 -4.98 13.11 5.80
C LEU A 116 -4.45 11.95 4.95
N GLY A 117 -3.47 12.19 4.09
CA GLY A 117 -2.85 11.14 3.31
C GLY A 117 -1.96 10.18 4.11
N GLN A 118 -1.55 10.57 5.33
CA GLN A 118 -0.52 9.89 6.10
C GLN A 118 -0.79 9.86 7.62
N VAL A 119 -2.06 9.77 8.00
CA VAL A 119 -2.49 9.56 9.38
C VAL A 119 -3.62 8.53 9.42
N GLY A 120 -3.78 7.83 10.54
CA GLY A 120 -4.80 6.79 10.68
C GLY A 120 -4.51 5.59 9.76
N THR A 121 -5.57 4.87 9.37
CA THR A 121 -5.47 3.87 8.29
C THR A 121 -5.19 4.56 6.95
N GLN A 122 -3.93 4.62 6.57
CA GLN A 122 -3.44 5.45 5.47
C GLN A 122 -3.03 4.61 4.26
N PHE A 123 -3.22 5.18 3.08
CA PHE A 123 -2.72 4.65 1.82
C PHE A 123 -1.59 5.52 1.28
N ASP A 124 -0.46 4.89 1.00
CA ASP A 124 0.70 5.54 0.42
C ASP A 124 0.74 5.29 -1.08
N GLY A 125 0.51 6.36 -1.84
CA GLY A 125 0.37 6.33 -3.28
C GLY A 125 1.67 6.67 -4.02
N PRO A 126 1.65 6.69 -5.37
CA PRO A 126 2.84 6.74 -6.22
C PRO A 126 3.76 7.96 -6.05
N GLY A 127 3.35 8.96 -5.27
CA GLY A 127 4.11 10.16 -4.98
C GLY A 127 4.46 10.34 -3.49
N HIS A 128 4.27 9.33 -2.65
CA HIS A 128 4.51 9.47 -1.20
C HIS A 128 6.01 9.42 -0.86
N VAL A 129 6.69 8.31 -1.17
CA VAL A 129 8.11 8.11 -0.92
C VAL A 129 8.91 8.24 -2.21
N GLY A 130 10.06 8.88 -2.10
CA GLY A 130 11.01 9.05 -3.20
C GLY A 130 12.45 8.86 -2.74
N ILE A 131 13.35 8.68 -3.71
CA ILE A 131 14.77 8.45 -3.49
C ILE A 131 15.55 9.64 -4.05
N ARG A 132 16.44 10.22 -3.23
CA ARG A 132 17.47 11.17 -3.67
C ARG A 132 18.54 10.42 -4.45
N GLY A 133 18.64 10.68 -5.75
CA GLY A 133 19.71 10.14 -6.59
C GLY A 133 21.09 10.68 -6.21
N LYS A 134 22.15 9.94 -6.59
CA LYS A 134 23.56 10.39 -6.43
C LYS A 134 23.85 11.71 -7.15
N ASP A 135 23.06 12.03 -8.18
CA ASP A 135 23.10 13.28 -8.92
C ASP A 135 22.39 14.44 -8.21
N GLY A 136 21.90 14.22 -6.99
CA GLY A 136 21.23 15.25 -6.19
C GLY A 136 19.74 15.42 -6.52
N VAL A 137 19.18 14.65 -7.45
CA VAL A 137 17.78 14.79 -7.89
C VAL A 137 16.88 13.81 -7.15
N ASP A 138 15.85 14.35 -6.46
CA ASP A 138 14.78 13.55 -5.87
C ASP A 138 13.88 12.96 -6.95
N ARG A 139 13.60 11.66 -6.83
CA ARG A 139 12.75 10.93 -7.77
C ARG A 139 11.77 10.02 -7.06
N TRP A 140 10.53 10.07 -7.51
CA TRP A 140 9.45 9.17 -7.10
C TRP A 140 9.27 8.04 -8.10
N TYR A 141 8.16 7.30 -7.95
CA TYR A 141 7.74 6.26 -8.86
C TYR A 141 7.91 6.67 -10.33
N ASN A 142 8.42 5.75 -11.14
CA ASN A 142 8.69 5.93 -12.57
C ASN A 142 9.73 7.04 -12.88
N GLY A 143 10.60 7.37 -11.92
CA GLY A 143 11.71 8.30 -12.09
C GLY A 143 11.29 9.76 -12.18
N ARG A 144 10.08 10.09 -11.71
CA ARG A 144 9.54 11.45 -11.78
C ARG A 144 10.30 12.37 -10.84
N ALA A 145 10.91 13.41 -11.40
CA ALA A 145 11.65 14.40 -10.61
C ALA A 145 10.71 15.48 -10.07
N LEU A 146 11.01 15.99 -8.87
CA LEU A 146 10.24 17.02 -8.17
C LEU A 146 9.82 18.19 -9.07
N ALA A 147 10.77 18.77 -9.82
CA ALA A 147 10.55 19.93 -10.69
C ALA A 147 9.49 19.71 -11.79
N THR A 148 9.19 18.45 -12.12
CA THR A 148 8.19 18.08 -13.12
C THR A 148 6.91 17.51 -12.53
N ALA A 149 6.96 17.07 -11.27
CA ALA A 149 5.93 16.26 -10.65
C ALA A 149 4.92 17.06 -9.82
N GLU A 150 5.27 18.27 -9.35
CA GLU A 150 4.46 18.98 -8.35
C GLU A 150 4.47 20.51 -8.46
N ASN A 151 3.60 21.15 -7.69
CA ASN A 151 3.65 22.56 -7.35
C ASN A 151 3.06 22.75 -5.93
N THR A 152 3.02 23.98 -5.42
CA THR A 152 2.49 24.30 -4.08
C THR A 152 1.03 23.87 -3.84
N TYR A 153 0.28 23.55 -4.90
CA TYR A 153 -1.10 23.08 -4.85
C TYR A 153 -1.25 21.57 -5.12
N GLY A 154 -0.15 20.80 -5.06
CA GLY A 154 -0.16 19.34 -5.17
C GLY A 154 0.53 18.79 -6.41
N LEU A 155 0.51 17.46 -6.50
CA LEU A 155 1.11 16.69 -7.59
C LEU A 155 0.34 16.87 -8.91
N LYS A 156 1.08 17.02 -10.02
CA LYS A 156 0.56 16.98 -11.38
C LYS A 156 0.55 15.56 -11.97
N LYS A 157 1.45 14.72 -11.45
CA LYS A 157 1.65 13.32 -11.83
C LYS A 157 1.79 12.50 -10.56
N ASN A 158 1.43 11.22 -10.60
CA ASN A 158 1.53 10.30 -9.45
C ASN A 158 0.59 10.66 -8.28
N GLY A 159 -0.44 11.49 -8.52
CA GLY A 159 -1.46 11.80 -7.54
C GLY A 159 -2.44 10.64 -7.34
N VAL A 160 -2.96 10.48 -6.12
CA VAL A 160 -3.90 9.38 -5.79
C VAL A 160 -5.18 9.43 -6.61
N GLU A 161 -5.60 10.59 -7.12
CA GLU A 161 -6.79 10.71 -7.97
C GLU A 161 -6.61 10.07 -9.36
N LYS A 162 -5.37 9.71 -9.73
CA LYS A 162 -5.07 8.94 -10.95
C LYS A 162 -5.30 7.44 -10.75
N LEU A 163 -5.44 7.01 -9.50
CA LEU A 163 -5.73 5.63 -9.16
C LEU A 163 -7.25 5.37 -9.17
N GLY A 164 -7.60 4.12 -9.44
CA GLY A 164 -8.96 3.63 -9.28
C GLY A 164 -9.13 2.89 -7.95
N PRO A 165 -10.31 2.29 -7.71
CA PRO A 165 -10.51 1.39 -6.59
C PRO A 165 -9.63 0.13 -6.75
N CYS A 166 -9.09 -0.35 -5.63
CA CYS A 166 -8.43 -1.65 -5.53
C CYS A 166 -9.48 -2.70 -5.15
N ILE A 167 -10.01 -3.40 -6.15
CA ILE A 167 -10.94 -4.53 -5.96
C ILE A 167 -10.26 -5.78 -6.49
N THR A 168 -9.85 -6.66 -5.60
CA THR A 168 -9.07 -7.84 -5.98
C THR A 168 -9.18 -8.94 -4.93
N ARG A 169 -8.41 -10.02 -5.08
CA ARG A 169 -8.31 -11.05 -4.06
C ARG A 169 -7.38 -10.55 -2.95
N GLY A 170 -7.89 -10.54 -1.73
CA GLY A 170 -7.11 -10.34 -0.53
C GLY A 170 -6.59 -11.66 0.01
N VAL A 171 -5.36 -11.66 0.49
CA VAL A 171 -4.72 -12.80 1.16
C VAL A 171 -4.25 -12.36 2.55
N LEU A 172 -4.82 -12.97 3.60
CA LEU A 172 -4.40 -12.71 4.98
C LEU A 172 -3.21 -13.60 5.33
N ILE A 173 -2.07 -12.97 5.62
CA ILE A 173 -0.86 -13.59 6.15
C ILE A 173 -0.85 -13.38 7.67
N ASP A 174 -1.47 -14.33 8.38
CA ASP A 174 -1.61 -14.32 9.84
C ASP A 174 -0.35 -14.85 10.54
N VAL A 175 0.70 -14.02 10.58
CA VAL A 175 2.00 -14.40 11.15
C VAL A 175 1.92 -14.52 12.67
N ALA A 176 1.16 -13.65 13.34
CA ALA A 176 0.93 -13.74 14.78
C ALA A 176 0.25 -15.07 15.15
N GLY A 177 -0.82 -15.44 14.43
CA GLY A 177 -1.52 -16.70 14.62
C GLY A 177 -0.71 -17.92 14.17
N LEU A 178 0.19 -17.80 13.18
CA LEU A 178 1.17 -18.84 12.84
C LEU A 178 2.11 -19.12 14.02
N LYS A 179 2.64 -18.06 14.65
CA LYS A 179 3.59 -18.12 15.77
C LYS A 179 2.94 -18.39 17.13
N GLY A 180 1.61 -18.33 17.21
CA GLY A 180 0.86 -18.55 18.46
C GLY A 180 1.06 -17.43 19.48
N VAL A 181 1.24 -16.19 19.01
CA VAL A 181 1.49 -15.01 19.85
C VAL A 181 0.39 -13.97 19.65
N GLU A 182 0.15 -13.16 20.68
CA GLU A 182 -0.77 -12.01 20.60
C GLU A 182 -0.25 -10.87 19.72
N SER A 183 1.09 -10.73 19.66
CA SER A 183 1.81 -9.77 18.84
C SER A 183 3.22 -10.29 18.61
N MET A 184 3.72 -10.10 17.40
CA MET A 184 5.15 -10.23 17.10
C MET A 184 5.95 -9.16 17.86
N LYS A 185 7.27 -9.34 17.94
CA LYS A 185 8.17 -8.43 18.64
C LYS A 185 8.55 -7.23 17.76
N LYS A 186 8.85 -6.09 18.39
CA LYS A 186 9.45 -4.93 17.71
C LYS A 186 10.69 -5.36 16.91
N GLY A 187 10.77 -4.94 15.64
CA GLY A 187 11.86 -5.26 14.71
C GLY A 187 11.90 -6.71 14.25
N GLU A 188 10.90 -7.53 14.59
CA GLU A 188 10.84 -8.90 14.11
C GLU A 188 10.48 -8.92 12.61
N VAL A 189 11.35 -9.57 11.83
CA VAL A 189 11.24 -9.65 10.38
C VAL A 189 10.33 -10.82 9.97
N ILE A 190 9.38 -10.54 9.09
CA ILE A 190 8.55 -11.53 8.39
C ILE A 190 9.31 -12.00 7.15
N THR A 191 9.57 -13.29 7.09
CA THR A 191 10.35 -13.94 6.04
C THR A 191 9.47 -14.56 4.95
N VAL A 192 10.07 -14.96 3.82
CA VAL A 192 9.38 -15.77 2.79
C VAL A 192 8.83 -17.07 3.40
N ALA A 193 9.59 -17.71 4.30
CA ALA A 193 9.17 -18.94 4.96
C ALA A 193 7.93 -18.72 5.85
N ASP A 194 7.83 -17.58 6.55
CA ASP A 194 6.63 -17.22 7.31
C ASP A 194 5.40 -17.07 6.40
N ILE A 195 5.57 -16.39 5.26
CA ILE A 195 4.51 -16.18 4.26
C ILE A 195 4.01 -17.53 3.73
N GLU A 196 4.93 -18.39 3.28
CA GLU A 196 4.59 -19.71 2.73
C GLU A 196 3.96 -20.63 3.78
N ALA A 197 4.43 -20.57 5.03
CA ALA A 197 3.85 -21.31 6.13
C ALA A 197 2.43 -20.85 6.47
N CYS A 198 2.15 -19.54 6.43
CA CYS A 198 0.80 -18.99 6.60
C CYS A 198 -0.15 -19.50 5.51
N ILE A 199 0.26 -19.41 4.23
CA ILE A 199 -0.53 -19.90 3.09
C ILE A 199 -0.83 -21.39 3.24
N LYS A 200 0.19 -22.18 3.58
CA LYS A 200 0.05 -23.63 3.78
C LYS A 200 -0.89 -23.96 4.94
N LYS A 201 -0.79 -23.26 6.07
CA LYS A 201 -1.66 -23.44 7.23
C LYS A 201 -3.12 -23.05 6.91
N ALA A 202 -3.30 -21.98 6.13
CA ALA A 202 -4.60 -21.52 5.68
C ALA A 202 -5.26 -22.45 4.65
N GLY A 203 -4.48 -23.28 3.94
CA GLY A 203 -5.00 -24.17 2.90
C GLY A 203 -5.53 -23.45 1.67
N ILE A 204 -5.02 -22.25 1.39
CA ILE A 204 -5.43 -21.41 0.24
C ILE A 204 -4.43 -21.51 -0.91
N ALA A 205 -4.84 -21.05 -2.10
CA ALA A 205 -3.93 -20.95 -3.24
C ALA A 205 -2.78 -19.96 -2.95
N PRO A 206 -1.54 -20.23 -3.45
CA PRO A 206 -0.41 -19.32 -3.31
C PRO A 206 -0.73 -17.90 -3.75
N ILE A 207 -0.01 -16.91 -3.20
CA ILE A 207 -0.08 -15.52 -3.68
C ILE A 207 0.26 -15.50 -5.18
N GLY A 208 -0.53 -14.74 -5.93
CA GLY A 208 -0.40 -14.55 -7.36
C GLY A 208 -0.64 -13.12 -7.79
N GLU A 209 -0.55 -12.92 -9.11
CA GLU A 209 -0.60 -11.60 -9.73
C GLU A 209 -1.88 -10.83 -9.36
N GLY A 210 -1.68 -9.59 -8.94
CA GLY A 210 -2.71 -8.65 -8.55
C GLY A 210 -3.38 -8.92 -7.21
N ASP A 211 -2.89 -9.84 -6.39
CA ASP A 211 -3.40 -10.00 -5.03
C ASP A 211 -3.01 -8.81 -4.13
N ALA A 212 -3.92 -8.44 -3.22
CA ALA A 212 -3.59 -7.61 -2.07
C ALA A 212 -3.13 -8.51 -0.91
N VAL A 213 -1.94 -8.26 -0.37
CA VAL A 213 -1.36 -9.08 0.70
C VAL A 213 -1.45 -8.34 2.03
N VAL A 214 -2.14 -8.93 2.98
CA VAL A 214 -2.51 -8.31 4.26
C VAL A 214 -1.81 -9.04 5.39
N PHE A 215 -0.86 -8.40 6.06
CA PHE A 215 -0.11 -8.96 7.17
C PHE A 215 -0.82 -8.67 8.49
N HIS A 216 -1.14 -9.74 9.23
CA HIS A 216 -1.55 -9.63 10.63
C HIS A 216 -0.37 -10.00 11.52
N THR A 217 0.21 -8.97 12.12
CA THR A 217 1.37 -9.08 13.02
C THR A 217 0.98 -9.07 14.50
N GLY A 218 -0.26 -8.66 14.80
CA GLY A 218 -0.80 -8.47 16.14
C GLY A 218 -0.32 -7.17 16.81
N TRP A 219 0.54 -6.39 16.15
CA TRP A 219 1.06 -5.11 16.68
C TRP A 219 -0.04 -4.06 16.83
N GLY A 220 -1.12 -4.17 16.04
CA GLY A 220 -2.28 -3.29 16.10
C GLY A 220 -2.90 -3.19 17.49
N LYS A 221 -2.66 -4.15 18.39
CA LYS A 221 -3.09 -4.09 19.78
C LYS A 221 -2.57 -2.86 20.54
N TYR A 222 -1.41 -2.33 20.14
CA TYR A 222 -0.78 -1.17 20.76
C TYR A 222 -1.28 0.16 20.18
N TYR A 223 -2.21 0.16 19.23
CA TYR A 223 -2.65 1.37 18.52
C TYR A 223 -3.10 2.49 19.48
N ASN A 224 -3.77 2.15 20.58
CA ASN A 224 -4.21 3.11 21.60
C ASN A 224 -3.13 3.50 22.62
N GLU A 225 -1.89 3.04 22.41
CA GLU A 225 -0.69 3.39 23.18
C GLU A 225 0.36 4.00 22.23
N PRO A 226 0.19 5.26 21.76
CA PRO A 226 1.00 5.82 20.67
C PRO A 226 2.51 5.78 20.91
N ALA A 227 2.97 5.96 22.16
CA ALA A 227 4.38 5.85 22.50
C ALA A 227 4.94 4.44 22.24
N THR A 228 4.19 3.40 22.59
CA THR A 228 4.55 2.00 22.35
C THR A 228 4.47 1.68 20.86
N TYR A 229 3.36 2.03 20.21
CA TYR A 229 3.10 1.73 18.81
C TYR A 229 4.13 2.36 17.86
N ASN A 230 4.53 3.61 18.13
CA ASN A 230 5.50 4.35 17.33
C ASN A 230 6.96 4.06 17.69
N ALA A 231 7.25 3.31 18.76
CA ALA A 231 8.62 3.02 19.16
C ALA A 231 9.33 2.06 18.16
N GLY A 232 8.59 1.43 17.25
CA GLY A 232 9.02 0.46 16.26
C GLY A 232 7.90 -0.55 16.02
N CYS A 233 8.12 -1.57 15.20
CA CYS A 233 7.13 -2.61 14.89
C CYS A 233 7.78 -3.81 14.20
N PRO A 234 7.13 -4.98 14.19
CA PRO A 234 7.43 -6.06 13.24
C PRO A 234 7.03 -5.66 11.81
N GLY A 235 7.53 -6.40 10.82
CA GLY A 235 7.17 -6.18 9.43
C GLY A 235 8.00 -7.02 8.46
N ILE A 236 7.82 -6.83 7.16
CA ILE A 236 8.51 -7.64 6.15
C ILE A 236 9.98 -7.26 5.99
N GLY A 237 10.81 -8.25 5.63
CA GLY A 237 12.21 -8.06 5.24
C GLY A 237 12.39 -7.98 3.71
N ILE A 238 13.62 -7.73 3.27
CA ILE A 238 13.93 -7.51 1.85
C ILE A 238 13.66 -8.72 0.97
N GLU A 239 13.95 -9.93 1.46
CA GLU A 239 13.69 -11.16 0.70
C GLU A 239 12.18 -11.44 0.56
N ALA A 240 11.39 -11.13 1.60
CA ALA A 240 9.93 -11.19 1.51
C ALA A 240 9.39 -10.15 0.51
N ALA A 241 9.96 -8.95 0.50
CA ALA A 241 9.60 -7.91 -0.46
C ALA A 241 9.93 -8.34 -1.91
N ARG A 242 11.12 -8.90 -2.16
CA ARG A 242 11.51 -9.46 -3.48
C ARG A 242 10.53 -10.53 -3.94
N TYR A 243 10.20 -11.47 -3.06
CA TYR A 243 9.21 -12.51 -3.35
C TYR A 243 7.86 -11.91 -3.79
N LEU A 244 7.36 -10.88 -3.09
CA LEU A 244 6.09 -10.25 -3.40
C LEU A 244 6.13 -9.44 -4.71
N VAL A 245 7.25 -8.78 -5.02
CA VAL A 245 7.48 -8.14 -6.33
C VAL A 245 7.41 -9.17 -7.46
N GLU A 246 8.08 -10.32 -7.30
CA GLU A 246 8.06 -11.40 -8.29
C GLU A 246 6.66 -11.98 -8.50
N LYS A 247 5.82 -11.99 -7.45
CA LYS A 247 4.40 -12.38 -7.56
C LYS A 247 3.52 -11.32 -8.22
N ASN A 248 4.03 -10.13 -8.55
CA ASN A 248 3.25 -9.02 -9.10
C ASN A 248 2.02 -8.66 -8.22
N VAL A 249 2.20 -8.58 -6.90
CA VAL A 249 1.10 -8.18 -6.00
C VAL A 249 0.63 -6.75 -6.28
N SER A 250 -0.63 -6.46 -6.00
CA SER A 250 -1.21 -5.13 -6.23
C SER A 250 -0.97 -4.17 -5.07
N MET A 251 -0.92 -4.67 -3.84
CA MET A 251 -0.87 -3.86 -2.62
C MET A 251 -0.30 -4.66 -1.46
N LEU A 252 0.45 -3.99 -0.59
CA LEU A 252 0.79 -4.48 0.74
C LEU A 252 -0.10 -3.79 1.76
N ALA A 253 -0.52 -4.52 2.80
CA ALA A 253 -1.22 -3.92 3.91
C ALA A 253 -0.85 -4.59 5.23
N ALA A 254 -0.90 -3.85 6.35
CA ALA A 254 -0.66 -4.42 7.67
C ALA A 254 -1.33 -3.66 8.80
N ASP A 255 -1.37 -4.29 9.98
CA ASP A 255 -1.72 -3.67 11.26
C ASP A 255 -0.55 -2.89 11.90
N THR A 256 0.48 -2.54 11.11
CA THR A 256 1.65 -1.73 11.51
C THR A 256 1.71 -0.42 10.73
N TRP A 257 2.48 0.55 11.21
CA TRP A 257 2.61 1.89 10.63
C TRP A 257 3.64 2.06 9.51
N PRO A 258 4.45 1.04 9.17
CA PRO A 258 5.22 1.07 7.93
C PRO A 258 5.09 -0.21 7.08
N VAL A 259 4.47 -1.29 7.57
CA VAL A 259 4.61 -2.67 7.03
C VAL A 259 6.05 -3.22 7.05
N ASP A 260 7.07 -2.36 7.05
CA ASP A 260 8.49 -2.65 7.32
C ASP A 260 8.72 -3.06 8.78
N ALA A 261 9.73 -3.90 9.01
CA ALA A 261 10.23 -4.12 10.36
C ALA A 261 11.04 -2.90 10.82
N ILE A 262 10.73 -2.35 12.01
CA ILE A 262 11.41 -1.19 12.59
C ILE A 262 11.90 -1.49 14.02
N PRO A 263 13.22 -1.50 14.30
CA PRO A 263 14.32 -1.40 13.33
C PRO A 263 14.32 -2.61 12.38
N GLY A 264 14.78 -2.38 11.16
CA GLY A 264 14.84 -3.40 10.12
C GLY A 264 16.12 -4.24 10.15
N GLU A 265 16.37 -4.95 9.06
CA GLU A 265 17.54 -5.81 8.89
C GLU A 265 18.86 -5.02 8.86
N ASP A 266 18.88 -3.84 8.21
CA ASP A 266 19.99 -2.89 8.31
C ASP A 266 19.70 -1.86 9.42
N PRO A 267 20.48 -1.84 10.53
CA PRO A 267 20.30 -0.86 11.59
C PRO A 267 20.64 0.58 11.18
N LYS A 268 21.29 0.78 10.01
CA LYS A 268 21.58 2.09 9.42
C LYS A 268 20.56 2.50 8.35
N GLY A 269 19.76 1.56 7.90
CA GLY A 269 18.69 1.78 6.93
C GLY A 269 17.45 2.38 7.59
N ALA A 270 16.62 3.05 6.79
CA ALA A 270 15.35 3.61 7.23
C ALA A 270 14.32 3.41 6.13
N PHE A 271 13.29 2.61 6.43
CA PHE A 271 12.19 2.32 5.50
C PHE A 271 12.68 1.79 4.13
N ASP A 272 13.66 0.88 4.17
CA ASP A 272 14.22 0.33 2.94
C ASP A 272 13.15 -0.42 2.13
N ILE A 273 12.21 -1.09 2.79
CA ILE A 273 11.19 -1.83 2.04
C ILE A 273 10.24 -0.87 1.34
N HIS A 274 9.91 0.28 1.93
CA HIS A 274 9.18 1.33 1.21
C HIS A 274 9.87 1.77 -0.06
N ASN A 275 11.17 2.10 -0.01
CA ASN A 275 11.94 2.48 -1.19
C ASN A 275 11.90 1.38 -2.26
N PHE A 276 12.08 0.13 -1.84
CA PHE A 276 12.06 -1.02 -2.73
C PHE A 276 10.70 -1.25 -3.37
N MET A 277 9.63 -1.25 -2.58
CA MET A 277 8.29 -1.58 -3.04
C MET A 277 7.66 -0.40 -3.78
N GLU A 278 7.60 0.77 -3.16
CA GLU A 278 6.88 1.94 -3.66
C GLU A 278 7.66 2.66 -4.77
N THR A 279 8.87 3.14 -4.47
CA THR A 279 9.60 4.00 -5.40
C THR A 279 10.13 3.21 -6.59
N VAL A 280 10.76 2.07 -6.32
CA VAL A 280 11.45 1.26 -7.34
C VAL A 280 10.48 0.37 -8.11
N ASN A 281 9.59 -0.35 -7.41
CA ASN A 281 8.70 -1.35 -8.04
C ASN A 281 7.26 -0.89 -8.26
N GLY A 282 6.87 0.26 -7.68
CA GLY A 282 5.52 0.80 -7.82
C GLY A 282 4.44 -0.03 -7.15
N ILE A 283 4.69 -0.60 -5.98
CA ILE A 283 3.73 -1.36 -5.17
C ILE A 283 3.35 -0.53 -3.95
N TRP A 284 2.06 -0.31 -3.78
CA TRP A 284 1.49 0.64 -2.82
C TRP A 284 1.12 0.00 -1.48
N TYR A 285 1.05 0.83 -0.44
CA TYR A 285 0.86 0.41 0.95
C TYR A 285 -0.52 0.82 1.47
N LEU A 286 -1.04 0.02 2.40
CA LEU A 286 -2.12 0.41 3.28
C LEU A 286 -1.77 0.04 4.74
N GLU A 287 -1.56 1.06 5.56
CA GLU A 287 -0.97 0.91 6.88
C GLU A 287 -2.01 1.06 7.99
N ASN A 288 -1.61 0.75 9.23
CA ASN A 288 -2.40 1.02 10.43
C ASN A 288 -3.80 0.39 10.40
N LEU A 289 -3.92 -0.81 9.83
CA LEU A 289 -5.19 -1.54 9.85
C LEU A 289 -5.55 -2.02 11.27
N ASP A 290 -6.83 -2.31 11.45
CA ASP A 290 -7.36 -2.87 12.67
C ASP A 290 -7.05 -4.37 12.78
N ASP A 291 -6.38 -4.77 13.87
CA ASP A 291 -6.00 -6.16 14.11
C ASP A 291 -7.20 -6.99 14.62
N ALA A 292 -8.17 -6.37 15.29
CA ALA A 292 -9.36 -7.06 15.81
C ALA A 292 -10.17 -7.78 14.71
N PRO A 293 -10.55 -7.14 13.58
CA PRO A 293 -11.23 -7.83 12.49
C PRO A 293 -10.33 -8.86 11.79
N MET A 294 -9.01 -8.67 11.72
CA MET A 294 -8.09 -9.69 11.18
C MET A 294 -8.04 -10.95 12.05
N LYS A 295 -7.98 -10.78 13.38
CA LYS A 295 -8.11 -11.91 14.34
C LYS A 295 -9.44 -12.63 14.16
N LYS A 296 -10.53 -11.87 13.95
CA LYS A 296 -11.85 -12.45 13.70
C LYS A 296 -11.89 -13.23 12.39
N MET A 297 -11.27 -12.72 11.32
CA MET A 297 -11.13 -13.42 10.03
C MET A 297 -10.37 -14.73 10.20
N ALA A 298 -9.20 -14.71 10.86
CA ALA A 298 -8.43 -15.92 11.14
C ALA A 298 -9.22 -16.95 11.96
N ALA A 299 -9.94 -16.50 13.00
CA ALA A 299 -10.80 -17.37 13.82
C ALA A 299 -11.99 -17.97 13.03
N ASP A 300 -12.45 -17.30 11.97
CA ASP A 300 -13.48 -17.80 11.05
C ASP A 300 -12.90 -18.66 9.91
N GLY A 301 -11.58 -18.85 9.85
CA GLY A 301 -10.91 -19.54 8.74
C GLY A 301 -10.88 -18.73 7.44
N VAL A 302 -11.06 -17.41 7.51
CA VAL A 302 -11.06 -16.50 6.36
C VAL A 302 -9.65 -15.99 6.11
N TYR A 303 -8.96 -16.63 5.16
CA TYR A 303 -7.61 -16.24 4.72
C TYR A 303 -7.55 -15.79 3.26
N GLU A 304 -8.58 -16.09 2.49
CA GLU A 304 -8.81 -15.61 1.12
C GLU A 304 -10.18 -14.91 1.09
N PHE A 305 -10.23 -13.72 0.52
CA PHE A 305 -11.43 -12.88 0.54
C PHE A 305 -11.43 -11.89 -0.63
N LEU A 306 -12.58 -11.26 -0.90
CA LEU A 306 -12.64 -10.10 -1.77
C LEU A 306 -12.11 -8.89 -0.99
N TRP A 307 -10.98 -8.34 -1.44
CA TRP A 307 -10.41 -7.09 -0.94
C TRP A 307 -11.02 -5.92 -1.70
N ILE A 308 -11.49 -4.91 -0.95
CA ILE A 308 -11.95 -3.64 -1.47
C ILE A 308 -11.26 -2.52 -0.69
N PHE A 309 -10.51 -1.69 -1.40
CA PHE A 309 -10.00 -0.42 -0.88
C PHE A 309 -10.18 0.65 -1.94
N VAL A 310 -10.65 1.83 -1.55
CA VAL A 310 -10.81 2.96 -2.46
C VAL A 310 -10.16 4.19 -1.82
N PRO A 311 -9.05 4.72 -2.38
CA PRO A 311 -8.51 5.98 -1.90
C PRO A 311 -9.50 7.11 -2.19
N VAL A 312 -9.65 8.03 -1.26
CA VAL A 312 -10.35 9.30 -1.51
C VAL A 312 -9.61 10.02 -2.66
N PRO A 313 -10.31 10.47 -3.71
CA PRO A 313 -9.68 11.02 -4.91
C PRO A 313 -9.25 12.49 -4.70
N PHE A 314 -8.39 12.74 -3.71
CA PHE A 314 -7.80 14.06 -3.47
C PHE A 314 -6.84 14.41 -4.60
N ALA A 315 -7.23 15.39 -5.42
CA ALA A 315 -6.44 15.82 -6.56
C ALA A 315 -5.04 16.31 -6.11
N GLY A 316 -4.00 15.67 -6.63
CA GLY A 316 -2.62 16.02 -6.35
C GLY A 316 -2.10 15.58 -4.99
N ALA A 317 -2.84 14.76 -4.24
CA ALA A 317 -2.35 14.19 -2.99
C ALA A 317 -1.42 12.99 -3.25
N THR A 318 -0.42 12.82 -2.38
CA THR A 318 0.58 11.74 -2.44
C THR A 318 0.06 10.42 -1.84
N GLY A 319 -0.92 10.52 -0.94
CA GLY A 319 -1.56 9.42 -0.24
C GLY A 319 -2.99 9.80 0.10
N SER A 320 -3.71 8.91 0.78
CA SER A 320 -5.12 9.10 1.08
C SER A 320 -5.55 8.35 2.33
N PRO A 321 -6.53 8.85 3.09
CA PRO A 321 -7.30 7.99 3.96
C PRO A 321 -8.15 7.03 3.11
N GLY A 322 -8.66 5.99 3.72
CA GLY A 322 -9.69 5.15 3.10
C GLY A 322 -10.04 3.99 4.02
N ASP A 323 -11.08 3.28 3.65
CA ASP A 323 -11.47 2.08 4.38
C ASP A 323 -11.15 0.84 3.54
N ALA A 324 -10.53 -0.14 4.18
CA ALA A 324 -10.32 -1.45 3.60
C ALA A 324 -11.39 -2.40 4.10
N ILE A 325 -12.00 -3.12 3.18
CA ILE A 325 -13.09 -4.04 3.45
C ILE A 325 -12.69 -5.42 2.91
N ALA A 326 -12.81 -6.41 3.77
CA ALA A 326 -12.74 -7.82 3.40
C ALA A 326 -14.16 -8.40 3.35
N ILE A 327 -14.50 -9.07 2.25
CA ILE A 327 -15.79 -9.76 2.10
C ILE A 327 -15.55 -11.24 1.82
N GLN A 328 -16.14 -12.11 2.64
CA GLN A 328 -16.16 -13.54 2.42
C GLN A 328 -17.56 -14.02 2.04
#